data_AF-A0A3M1Y1N3-F1
#
_entry.id   AF-A0A3M1Y1N3-F1
#
_cell.length_a   1.000
_cell.length_b   1.000
_cell.length_c   1.000
_cell.angle_alpha   90.00
_cell.angle_beta   90.00
_cell.angle_gamma   90.00
#
_symmetry.space_group_name_H-M   'P 1'
#
loop_
_entity.id
_entity.type
_entity.pdbx_description
1 polymer ?
#
loop_
_entity_poly.entity_id
_entity_poly.type
_entity_poly.pdbx_seq_one_letter_code
_entity_poly.pdbx_strand_id
1 'polypeptide(L)'
;MKFRLILAAISLVIIAAACAPEPQILSDRFLPDTSFLNVADEGDETACVAPCWRGITPGETTWNDARDIIEEADDLTNWQTRTDDETGQIGAAWAPVDGDTCCQMFTQDGSTVSLILTQTTPQATFDDVIEIYGEPAYIIGETVTSDQALVSVYYPDVPMLIYLFVAGEDGEINGSNPVVGFAYMTQELMDLLLVTSDLHEWRGFDSFKSYIDSEFEVTPSVTLTPTNNE
;
A
#
# COMPACT_ATOMS: atom_id res chain seq x y z
N MET A 1 66.03 -10.89 -19.05
CA MET A 1 66.18 -10.14 -17.78
C MET A 1 65.24 -8.95 -17.83
N LYS A 2 64.18 -9.00 -17.00
CA LYS A 2 63.41 -7.90 -16.40
C LYS A 2 62.45 -7.08 -17.29
N PHE A 3 61.21 -7.58 -17.30
CA PHE A 3 59.93 -6.83 -17.26
C PHE A 3 60.04 -5.52 -16.46
N ARG A 4 59.89 -4.38 -17.11
CA ARG A 4 59.40 -3.12 -16.54
C ARG A 4 58.73 -2.32 -17.65
N LEU A 5 57.57 -1.71 -17.36
CA LEU A 5 56.74 -0.81 -18.18
C LEU A 5 55.53 -1.44 -18.89
N ILE A 6 54.52 -1.88 -18.13
CA ILE A 6 53.10 -1.71 -18.52
C ILE A 6 52.31 -1.42 -17.23
N LEU A 7 52.20 -0.14 -16.89
CA LEU A 7 51.41 0.36 -15.75
C LEU A 7 51.06 1.82 -16.04
N ALA A 8 50.12 2.03 -16.95
CA ALA A 8 49.41 3.29 -17.14
C ALA A 8 48.25 3.05 -18.12
N ALA A 9 47.09 3.64 -17.84
CA ALA A 9 45.87 3.68 -18.65
C ALA A 9 44.86 2.53 -18.46
N ILE A 10 44.35 2.37 -17.23
CA ILE A 10 42.91 2.11 -17.03
C ILE A 10 42.43 3.09 -15.96
N SER A 11 42.28 4.34 -16.39
CA SER A 11 41.60 5.37 -15.61
C SER A 11 40.10 5.11 -15.70
N LEU A 12 39.56 4.54 -14.63
CA LEU A 12 38.43 5.09 -13.91
C LEU A 12 37.29 5.67 -14.79
N VAL A 13 36.43 4.80 -15.31
CA VAL A 13 35.07 5.17 -15.66
C VAL A 13 34.22 4.87 -14.42
N ILE A 14 34.14 5.85 -13.49
CA ILE A 14 33.10 5.84 -12.46
C ILE A 14 31.80 6.09 -13.19
N ILE A 15 30.99 5.05 -13.32
CA ILE A 15 29.63 5.15 -13.83
C ILE A 15 28.85 5.97 -12.82
N ALA A 16 28.44 7.18 -13.22
CA ALA A 16 27.51 8.01 -12.48
C ALA A 16 26.13 7.33 -12.46
N ALA A 17 25.89 6.48 -11.46
CA ALA A 17 24.60 5.88 -11.17
C ALA A 17 23.91 6.52 -9.95
N ALA A 18 24.29 7.75 -9.59
CA ALA A 18 23.85 8.41 -8.36
C ALA A 18 23.19 9.75 -8.69
N CYS A 19 21.89 9.75 -9.03
CA CYS A 19 21.06 10.97 -9.07
C CYS A 19 19.55 10.70 -9.07
N ALA A 20 19.07 9.46 -8.84
CA ALA A 20 17.68 9.28 -8.44
C ALA A 20 17.65 9.41 -6.91
N PRO A 21 16.84 10.33 -6.33
CA PRO A 21 16.65 10.37 -4.89
C PRO A 21 16.12 9.01 -4.42
N GLU A 22 16.57 8.56 -3.25
CA GLU A 22 16.05 7.33 -2.65
C GLU A 22 14.53 7.44 -2.47
N PRO A 23 13.78 6.34 -2.68
CA PRO A 23 12.35 6.34 -2.41
C PRO A 23 12.08 6.73 -0.96
N GLN A 24 11.13 7.64 -0.75
CA GLN A 24 10.72 8.10 0.57
C GLN A 24 9.32 7.60 0.86
N ILE A 25 9.18 6.83 1.93
CA ILE A 25 7.87 6.35 2.41
C ILE A 25 7.10 7.52 3.04
N LEU A 26 7.80 8.35 3.82
CA LEU A 26 7.23 9.56 4.42
C LEU A 26 7.30 10.70 3.42
N SER A 27 6.13 11.21 3.01
CA SER A 27 6.03 12.36 2.12
C SER A 27 4.87 13.26 2.54
N ASP A 28 5.11 14.57 2.54
CA ASP A 28 4.08 15.61 2.70
C ASP A 28 3.36 15.92 1.38
N ARG A 29 3.79 15.31 0.27
CA ARG A 29 3.19 15.45 -1.07
C ARG A 29 2.14 14.38 -1.37
N PHE A 30 1.92 13.44 -0.46
CA PHE A 30 0.85 12.43 -0.58
C PHE A 30 -0.50 12.98 -0.10
N LEU A 31 -1.52 12.14 -0.10
CA LEU A 31 -2.89 12.54 0.21
C LEU A 31 -3.02 12.89 1.70
N PRO A 32 -3.46 14.11 2.07
CA PRO A 32 -3.71 14.46 3.47
C PRO A 32 -5.04 13.86 3.94
N ASP A 33 -5.04 12.57 4.25
CA ASP A 33 -6.26 11.79 4.50
C ASP A 33 -6.13 10.87 5.72
N THR A 34 -7.16 10.92 6.56
CA THR A 34 -7.35 10.10 7.77
C THR A 34 -8.75 9.47 7.81
N SER A 35 -9.46 9.44 6.67
CA SER A 35 -10.82 8.90 6.55
C SER A 35 -10.95 7.43 6.92
N PHE A 36 -9.84 6.69 6.93
CA PHE A 36 -9.78 5.34 7.50
C PHE A 36 -9.94 5.29 9.02
N LEU A 37 -10.04 6.43 9.72
CA LEU A 37 -10.41 6.49 11.13
C LEU A 37 -11.88 6.89 11.34
N ASN A 38 -12.64 7.11 10.26
CA ASN A 38 -14.04 7.50 10.37
C ASN A 38 -14.86 6.35 10.97
N VAL A 39 -15.64 6.67 11.99
CA VAL A 39 -16.63 5.78 12.60
C VAL A 39 -18.04 6.26 12.27
N ALA A 40 -18.99 5.33 12.19
CA ALA A 40 -20.39 5.69 12.05
C ALA A 40 -20.84 6.37 13.34
N ASP A 41 -21.08 7.67 13.29
CA ASP A 41 -21.76 8.37 14.38
C ASP A 41 -23.26 8.05 14.35
N GLU A 42 -23.86 7.82 15.51
CA GLU A 42 -25.30 7.63 15.67
C GLU A 42 -26.06 8.91 15.27
N GLY A 43 -26.32 9.09 13.98
CA GLY A 43 -27.02 10.25 13.42
C GLY A 43 -26.52 10.71 12.05
N ASP A 44 -25.37 10.22 11.58
CA ASP A 44 -24.86 10.52 10.24
C ASP A 44 -24.89 9.28 9.33
N GLU A 45 -26.08 8.99 8.79
CA GLU A 45 -26.27 7.93 7.79
C GLU A 45 -25.56 8.24 6.46
N THR A 46 -24.94 9.41 6.31
CA THR A 46 -24.17 9.81 5.12
C THR A 46 -22.66 9.62 5.30
N ALA A 47 -22.20 9.31 6.52
CA ALA A 47 -20.79 9.04 6.77
C ALA A 47 -20.36 7.73 6.09
N CYS A 48 -19.43 7.86 5.14
CA CYS A 48 -18.73 6.76 4.50
C CYS A 48 -17.71 6.18 5.50
N VAL A 49 -17.94 4.94 5.95
CA VAL A 49 -17.13 4.23 6.96
C VAL A 49 -16.41 3.06 6.30
N ALA A 50 -15.19 2.74 6.77
CA ALA A 50 -14.40 1.62 6.26
C ALA A 50 -15.26 0.35 6.03
N PRO A 51 -15.18 -0.30 4.86
CA PRO A 51 -14.19 -0.12 3.78
C PRO A 51 -14.60 0.90 2.68
N CYS A 52 -15.39 1.91 3.02
CA CYS A 52 -15.75 3.00 2.11
C CYS A 52 -14.70 4.14 2.16
N TRP A 53 -14.28 4.63 1.00
CA TRP A 53 -13.45 5.84 0.86
C TRP A 53 -14.14 6.88 -0.02
N ARG A 54 -14.49 8.04 0.55
CA ARG A 54 -15.16 9.15 -0.16
C ARG A 54 -16.42 8.73 -0.97
N GLY A 55 -17.16 7.75 -0.48
CA GLY A 55 -18.35 7.21 -1.15
C GLY A 55 -18.06 6.04 -2.12
N ILE A 56 -16.80 5.60 -2.22
CA ILE A 56 -16.37 4.47 -3.03
C ILE A 56 -16.19 3.25 -2.11
N THR A 57 -17.06 2.26 -2.26
CA THR A 57 -17.01 0.99 -1.55
C THR A 57 -16.66 -0.13 -2.53
N PRO A 58 -15.53 -0.85 -2.35
CA PRO A 58 -15.19 -1.99 -3.18
C PRO A 58 -16.29 -3.06 -3.22
N GLY A 59 -16.62 -3.54 -4.42
CA GLY A 59 -17.69 -4.52 -4.66
C GLY A 59 -19.09 -3.92 -4.79
N GLU A 60 -19.26 -2.63 -4.49
CA GLU A 60 -20.56 -1.95 -4.54
C GLU A 60 -20.56 -0.77 -5.53
N THR A 61 -19.56 0.12 -5.43
CA THR A 61 -19.48 1.31 -6.28
C THR A 61 -19.03 0.92 -7.70
N THR A 62 -19.78 1.38 -8.70
CA THR A 62 -19.43 1.11 -10.10
C THR A 62 -18.15 1.86 -10.49
N TRP A 63 -17.42 1.34 -11.47
CA TRP A 63 -16.21 1.99 -11.97
C TRP A 63 -16.46 3.42 -12.46
N ASN A 64 -17.60 3.65 -13.12
CA ASN A 64 -17.95 4.97 -13.63
C ASN A 64 -18.30 5.93 -12.50
N ASP A 65 -19.09 5.51 -11.51
CA ASP A 65 -19.42 6.36 -10.36
C ASP A 65 -18.15 6.71 -9.55
N ALA A 66 -17.26 5.73 -9.35
CA ALA A 66 -15.98 5.94 -8.67
C ALA A 66 -15.08 6.93 -9.42
N ARG A 67 -15.04 6.83 -10.76
CA ARG A 67 -14.34 7.79 -11.60
C ARG A 67 -14.92 9.19 -11.46
N ASP A 68 -16.24 9.33 -11.54
CA ASP A 68 -16.92 10.62 -11.44
C ASP A 68 -16.62 11.27 -10.07
N ILE A 69 -16.67 10.50 -8.97
CA ILE A 69 -16.27 10.97 -7.63
C ILE A 69 -14.85 11.54 -7.60
N ILE A 70 -13.89 10.89 -8.27
CA ILE A 70 -12.49 11.34 -8.30
C ILE A 70 -12.28 12.52 -9.24
N GLU A 71 -12.88 12.51 -10.44
CA GLU A 71 -12.75 13.60 -11.42
C GLU A 71 -13.48 14.89 -10.96
N GLU A 72 -14.52 14.77 -10.14
CA GLU A 72 -15.28 15.90 -9.58
C GLU A 72 -14.67 16.46 -8.28
N ALA A 73 -13.75 15.74 -7.63
CA ALA A 73 -13.10 16.21 -6.41
C ALA A 73 -12.16 17.39 -6.70
N ASP A 74 -12.31 18.48 -5.93
CA ASP A 74 -11.56 19.73 -6.14
C ASP A 74 -10.11 19.68 -5.61
N ASP A 75 -9.81 18.70 -4.76
CA ASP A 75 -8.50 18.47 -4.16
C ASP A 75 -7.71 17.33 -4.82
N LEU A 76 -8.28 16.67 -5.84
CA LEU A 76 -7.64 15.60 -6.61
C LEU A 76 -7.35 16.04 -8.06
N THR A 77 -6.34 15.44 -8.66
CA THR A 77 -5.91 15.77 -10.02
C THR A 77 -5.14 14.60 -10.67
N ASN A 78 -4.68 14.82 -11.91
CA ASN A 78 -3.83 13.88 -12.65
C ASN A 78 -4.43 12.48 -12.81
N TRP A 79 -5.74 12.39 -13.06
CA TRP A 79 -6.39 11.12 -13.39
C TRP A 79 -5.74 10.46 -14.61
N GLN A 80 -5.32 9.21 -14.44
CA GLN A 80 -4.76 8.36 -15.48
C GLN A 80 -5.42 7.00 -15.40
N THR A 81 -5.79 6.44 -16.55
CA THR A 81 -6.40 5.11 -16.60
C THR A 81 -5.67 4.21 -17.60
N ARG A 82 -5.70 2.92 -17.33
CA ARG A 82 -5.23 1.87 -18.21
C ARG A 82 -6.24 0.73 -18.19
N THR A 83 -6.63 0.28 -19.38
CA THR A 83 -7.48 -0.90 -19.56
C THR A 83 -6.63 -2.01 -20.15
N ASP A 84 -6.86 -3.23 -19.65
CA ASP A 84 -6.38 -4.45 -20.25
C ASP A 84 -7.50 -5.05 -21.11
N ASP A 85 -7.33 -5.01 -22.44
CA ASP A 85 -8.36 -5.41 -23.39
C ASP A 85 -8.63 -6.94 -23.37
N GLU A 86 -7.71 -7.74 -22.84
CA GLU A 86 -7.83 -9.21 -22.80
C GLU A 86 -8.67 -9.66 -21.60
N THR A 87 -8.46 -9.02 -20.46
CA THR A 87 -9.11 -9.38 -19.19
C THR A 87 -10.31 -8.50 -18.86
N GLY A 88 -10.41 -7.32 -19.46
CA GLY A 88 -11.39 -6.29 -19.08
C GLY A 88 -11.01 -5.56 -17.78
N GLN A 89 -9.84 -5.85 -17.21
CA GLN A 89 -9.35 -5.17 -16.01
C GLN A 89 -9.11 -3.69 -16.32
N ILE A 90 -9.52 -2.81 -15.41
CA ILE A 90 -9.24 -1.38 -15.50
C ILE A 90 -8.51 -0.94 -14.24
N GLY A 91 -7.38 -0.26 -14.43
CA GLY A 91 -6.66 0.44 -13.37
C GLY A 91 -6.73 1.95 -13.59
N ALA A 92 -6.68 2.69 -12.48
CA ALA A 92 -6.52 4.12 -12.51
C ALA A 92 -5.59 4.59 -11.39
N ALA A 93 -4.95 5.73 -11.63
CA ALA A 93 -4.11 6.42 -10.67
C ALA A 93 -4.41 7.92 -10.68
N TRP A 94 -4.25 8.56 -9.53
CA TRP A 94 -4.44 10.00 -9.35
C TRP A 94 -3.52 10.54 -8.24
N ALA A 95 -3.52 11.86 -8.08
CA ALA A 95 -2.73 12.58 -7.09
C ALA A 95 -3.59 13.66 -6.39
N PRO A 96 -3.23 14.13 -5.19
CA PRO A 96 -3.75 15.38 -4.67
C PRO A 96 -3.23 16.56 -5.51
N VAL A 97 -3.94 17.68 -5.49
CA VAL A 97 -3.48 18.94 -6.10
C VAL A 97 -2.11 19.32 -5.54
N ASP A 98 -1.17 19.67 -6.43
CA ASP A 98 0.23 20.04 -6.14
C ASP A 98 1.11 18.94 -5.48
N GLY A 99 0.57 17.72 -5.32
CA GLY A 99 1.28 16.58 -4.75
C GLY A 99 1.75 15.55 -5.78
N ASP A 100 2.14 14.37 -5.28
CA ASP A 100 2.64 13.25 -6.08
C ASP A 100 1.57 12.17 -6.26
N THR A 101 1.68 11.37 -7.33
CA THR A 101 0.77 10.24 -7.55
C THR A 101 0.89 9.22 -6.42
N CYS A 102 -0.17 9.09 -5.64
CA CYS A 102 -0.22 8.32 -4.39
C CYS A 102 -1.24 7.19 -4.42
N CYS A 103 -2.19 7.31 -5.34
CA CYS A 103 -3.52 6.78 -5.11
C CYS A 103 -3.97 6.05 -6.36
N GLN A 104 -4.49 4.85 -6.16
CA GLN A 104 -4.82 3.91 -7.20
C GLN A 104 -6.13 3.20 -6.89
N MET A 105 -6.85 2.82 -7.94
CA MET A 105 -7.96 1.88 -7.82
C MET A 105 -7.98 0.97 -9.03
N PHE A 106 -8.52 -0.22 -8.85
CA PHE A 106 -8.74 -1.13 -9.96
C PHE A 106 -10.08 -1.85 -9.85
N THR A 107 -10.56 -2.33 -10.99
CA THR A 107 -11.68 -3.27 -11.11
C THR A 107 -11.18 -4.53 -11.81
N GLN A 108 -11.54 -5.71 -11.31
CA GLN A 108 -11.16 -6.99 -11.92
C GLN A 108 -11.97 -7.30 -13.18
N ASP A 109 -13.22 -6.81 -13.26
CA ASP A 109 -14.20 -7.18 -14.28
C ASP A 109 -14.72 -5.98 -15.11
N GLY A 110 -14.20 -4.78 -14.86
CA GLY A 110 -14.62 -3.54 -15.50
C GLY A 110 -15.92 -2.96 -14.96
N SER A 111 -16.56 -3.58 -13.96
CA SER A 111 -17.90 -3.22 -13.48
C SER A 111 -17.86 -2.43 -12.18
N THR A 112 -17.34 -3.03 -11.11
CA THR A 112 -17.25 -2.41 -9.78
C THR A 112 -15.80 -2.30 -9.32
N VAL A 113 -15.51 -1.28 -8.51
CA VAL A 113 -14.18 -1.14 -7.90
C VAL A 113 -13.89 -2.37 -7.05
N SER A 114 -12.70 -2.95 -7.20
CA SER A 114 -12.25 -4.14 -6.47
C SER A 114 -11.20 -3.84 -5.41
N LEU A 115 -10.38 -2.81 -5.63
CA LEU A 115 -9.39 -2.30 -4.69
C LEU A 115 -9.31 -0.78 -4.84
N ILE A 116 -9.12 -0.10 -3.71
CA ILE A 116 -8.61 1.26 -3.61
C ILE A 116 -7.36 1.20 -2.75
N LEU A 117 -6.28 1.86 -3.17
CA LEU A 117 -5.04 2.02 -2.41
C LEU A 117 -4.67 3.50 -2.38
N THR A 118 -4.39 4.02 -1.20
CA THR A 118 -4.01 5.41 -1.00
C THR A 118 -2.72 5.46 -0.18
N GLN A 119 -1.75 6.24 -0.64
CA GLN A 119 -0.63 6.68 0.20
C GLN A 119 -1.00 8.02 0.82
N THR A 120 -0.76 8.15 2.12
CA THR A 120 -1.20 9.31 2.91
C THR A 120 -0.01 10.05 3.50
N THR A 121 -0.20 11.35 3.73
CA THR A 121 0.70 12.07 4.63
C THR A 121 0.55 11.49 6.05
N PRO A 122 1.62 11.37 6.84
CA PRO A 122 1.59 10.76 8.17
C PRO A 122 0.91 11.66 9.21
N GLN A 123 -0.43 11.63 9.24
CA GLN A 123 -1.27 12.42 10.16
C GLN A 123 -1.90 11.58 11.28
N ALA A 124 -1.83 10.25 11.15
CA ALA A 124 -2.34 9.29 12.11
C ALA A 124 -1.26 8.30 12.51
N THR A 125 -1.48 7.65 13.64
CA THR A 125 -0.60 6.64 14.23
C THR A 125 -1.29 5.28 14.22
N PHE A 126 -0.53 4.23 14.47
CA PHE A 126 -1.08 2.89 14.55
C PHE A 126 -2.00 2.70 15.77
N ASP A 127 -1.73 3.36 16.89
CA ASP A 127 -2.63 3.38 18.06
C ASP A 127 -4.01 3.94 17.71
N ASP A 128 -4.08 4.99 16.88
CA ASP A 128 -5.36 5.56 16.43
C ASP A 128 -6.19 4.51 15.67
N VAL A 129 -5.54 3.67 14.86
CA VAL A 129 -6.20 2.56 14.14
C VAL A 129 -6.65 1.48 15.11
N ILE A 130 -5.78 1.08 16.05
CA ILE A 130 -6.09 0.01 17.02
C ILE A 130 -7.25 0.41 17.92
N GLU A 131 -7.35 1.69 18.31
CA GLU A 131 -8.47 2.20 19.09
C GLU A 131 -9.82 2.01 18.38
N ILE A 132 -9.84 2.13 17.05
CA ILE A 132 -11.06 2.05 16.24
C ILE A 132 -11.39 0.61 15.83
N TYR A 133 -10.40 -0.14 15.34
CA TYR A 133 -10.62 -1.45 14.71
C TYR A 133 -10.14 -2.65 15.55
N GLY A 134 -9.47 -2.40 16.67
CA GLY A 134 -8.79 -3.43 17.44
C GLY A 134 -7.43 -3.80 16.84
N GLU A 135 -6.86 -4.91 17.29
CA GLU A 135 -5.58 -5.39 16.77
C GLU A 135 -5.76 -6.05 15.38
N PRO A 136 -4.77 -5.93 14.47
CA PRO A 136 -4.82 -6.63 13.19
C PRO A 136 -4.68 -8.14 13.39
N ALA A 137 -5.09 -8.92 12.39
CA ALA A 137 -4.93 -10.37 12.41
C ALA A 137 -3.54 -10.81 11.92
N TYR A 138 -3.02 -10.13 10.90
CA TYR A 138 -1.75 -10.49 10.25
C TYR A 138 -0.88 -9.27 9.97
N ILE A 139 0.40 -9.54 9.75
CA ILE A 139 1.42 -8.55 9.46
C ILE A 139 2.45 -9.11 8.49
N ILE A 140 2.94 -8.25 7.61
CA ILE A 140 4.13 -8.48 6.79
C ILE A 140 4.91 -7.18 6.69
N GLY A 141 6.22 -7.26 6.45
CA GLY A 141 7.04 -6.08 6.28
C GLY A 141 8.14 -6.29 5.25
N GLU A 142 8.58 -5.18 4.64
CA GLU A 142 9.69 -5.16 3.71
C GLU A 142 10.62 -3.97 3.99
N THR A 143 11.92 -4.21 3.86
CA THR A 143 12.93 -3.15 3.92
C THR A 143 12.93 -2.38 2.61
N VAL A 144 12.67 -1.07 2.65
CA VAL A 144 12.72 -0.19 1.47
C VAL A 144 14.13 0.39 1.31
N THR A 145 14.70 0.90 2.41
CA THR A 145 16.12 1.29 2.52
C THR A 145 16.64 0.85 3.90
N SER A 146 17.94 0.99 4.18
CA SER A 146 18.48 0.64 5.50
C SER A 146 17.78 1.38 6.66
N ASP A 147 17.21 2.56 6.36
CA ASP A 147 16.64 3.49 7.33
C ASP A 147 15.11 3.55 7.23
N GLN A 148 14.50 2.78 6.31
CA GLN A 148 13.06 2.80 6.05
C GLN A 148 12.55 1.38 5.79
N ALA A 149 11.54 0.97 6.54
CA ALA A 149 10.79 -0.24 6.30
C ALA A 149 9.30 0.09 6.19
N LEU A 150 8.60 -0.64 5.32
CA LEU A 150 7.15 -0.57 5.16
C LEU A 150 6.56 -1.82 5.80
N VAL A 151 5.57 -1.63 6.66
CA VAL A 151 4.83 -2.72 7.29
C VAL A 151 3.38 -2.65 6.86
N SER A 152 2.82 -3.76 6.41
CA SER A 152 1.40 -3.91 6.12
C SER A 152 0.74 -4.74 7.20
N VAL A 153 -0.28 -4.20 7.84
CA VAL A 153 -1.13 -4.94 8.79
C VAL A 153 -2.52 -5.18 8.20
N TYR A 154 -3.08 -6.34 8.50
CA TYR A 154 -4.28 -6.87 7.85
C TYR A 154 -5.45 -6.89 8.83
N TYR A 155 -6.58 -6.32 8.40
CA TYR A 155 -7.87 -6.43 9.07
C TYR A 155 -8.82 -7.24 8.18
N PRO A 156 -8.96 -8.56 8.36
CA PRO A 156 -9.81 -9.36 7.46
C PRO A 156 -11.31 -9.10 7.61
N ASP A 157 -11.76 -8.72 8.82
CA ASP A 157 -13.18 -8.47 9.12
C ASP A 157 -13.72 -7.18 8.49
N VAL A 158 -12.82 -6.23 8.23
CA VAL A 158 -13.08 -5.00 7.47
C VAL A 158 -12.04 -5.01 6.36
N PRO A 159 -12.31 -5.50 5.14
CA PRO A 159 -11.29 -5.90 4.15
C PRO A 159 -10.35 -4.74 3.78
N MET A 160 -9.34 -4.55 4.64
CA MET A 160 -8.53 -3.35 4.76
C MET A 160 -7.09 -3.75 5.10
N LEU A 161 -6.16 -3.03 4.49
CA LEU A 161 -4.77 -2.99 4.91
C LEU A 161 -4.42 -1.60 5.42
N ILE A 162 -3.59 -1.54 6.45
CA ILE A 162 -2.95 -0.31 6.90
C ILE A 162 -1.45 -0.43 6.67
N TYR A 163 -0.87 0.59 6.06
CA TYR A 163 0.57 0.68 5.80
C TYR A 163 1.23 1.58 6.85
N LEU A 164 2.23 1.04 7.54
CA LEU A 164 2.96 1.69 8.61
C LEU A 164 4.40 1.97 8.20
N PHE A 165 4.90 3.13 8.59
CA PHE A 165 6.32 3.44 8.50
C PHE A 165 7.07 2.91 9.73
N VAL A 166 8.17 2.21 9.49
CA VAL A 166 9.14 1.80 10.51
C VAL A 166 10.52 2.35 10.14
N ALA A 167 11.26 2.83 11.15
CA ALA A 167 12.57 3.47 10.99
C ALA A 167 13.69 2.46 10.71
N GLY A 168 13.59 1.76 9.57
CA GLY A 168 14.58 0.81 9.08
C GLY A 168 14.49 -0.56 9.76
N GLU A 169 15.47 -1.41 9.46
CA GLU A 169 15.47 -2.82 9.88
C GLU A 169 15.59 -2.99 11.40
N ASP A 170 16.25 -2.05 12.07
CA ASP A 170 16.38 -2.03 13.53
C ASP A 170 15.23 -1.29 14.23
N GLY A 171 14.24 -0.83 13.47
CA GLY A 171 13.07 -0.12 13.98
C GLY A 171 12.11 -1.02 14.76
N GLU A 172 11.28 -0.38 15.58
CA GLU A 172 10.21 -1.04 16.33
C GLU A 172 8.86 -0.83 15.63
N ILE A 173 8.04 -1.89 15.67
CA ILE A 173 6.61 -1.86 15.35
C ILE A 173 5.88 -1.64 16.67
N ASN A 174 5.36 -0.43 16.87
CA ASN A 174 4.63 0.04 18.03
C ASN A 174 3.49 0.98 17.64
N GLY A 175 2.66 1.33 18.61
CA GLY A 175 1.51 2.20 18.44
C GLY A 175 1.80 3.59 17.86
N SER A 176 3.02 4.12 18.06
CA SER A 176 3.41 5.43 17.56
C SER A 176 3.91 5.43 16.11
N ASN A 177 3.98 4.27 15.44
CA ASN A 177 4.37 4.25 14.03
C ASN A 177 3.38 5.05 13.18
N PRO A 178 3.88 5.92 12.28
CA PRO A 178 3.02 6.68 11.38
C PRO A 178 2.29 5.76 10.39
N VAL A 179 1.01 6.01 10.17
CA VAL A 179 0.26 5.46 9.05
C VAL A 179 0.60 6.25 7.78
N VAL A 180 1.08 5.55 6.76
CA VAL A 180 1.54 6.12 5.48
C VAL A 180 0.67 5.69 4.30
N GLY A 181 -0.38 4.92 4.56
CA GLY A 181 -1.40 4.61 3.58
C GLY A 181 -2.40 3.59 4.11
N PHE A 182 -3.41 3.34 3.30
CA PHE A 182 -4.35 2.25 3.51
C PHE A 182 -4.80 1.68 2.18
N ALA A 183 -5.42 0.51 2.23
CA ALA A 183 -6.13 -0.05 1.09
C ALA A 183 -7.46 -0.63 1.55
N TYR A 184 -8.48 -0.50 0.71
CA TYR A 184 -9.77 -1.18 0.85
C TYR A 184 -10.00 -2.09 -0.33
N MET A 185 -10.49 -3.29 -0.09
CA MET A 185 -10.75 -4.27 -1.13
C MET A 185 -12.07 -5.00 -0.94
N THR A 186 -12.48 -5.75 -1.96
CA THR A 186 -13.57 -6.72 -1.80
C THR A 186 -13.15 -7.82 -0.84
N GLN A 187 -14.13 -8.42 -0.16
CA GLN A 187 -13.87 -9.58 0.71
C GLN A 187 -13.21 -10.73 -0.06
N GLU A 188 -13.62 -10.98 -1.30
CA GLU A 188 -13.02 -12.01 -2.16
C GLU A 188 -11.53 -11.76 -2.40
N LEU A 189 -11.13 -10.50 -2.61
CA LEU A 189 -9.72 -10.16 -2.80
C LEU A 189 -8.93 -10.29 -1.50
N MET A 190 -9.52 -9.93 -0.35
CA MET A 190 -8.91 -10.15 0.96
C MET A 190 -8.71 -11.65 1.22
N ASP A 191 -9.74 -12.47 1.01
CA ASP A 191 -9.69 -13.91 1.19
C ASP A 191 -8.62 -14.53 0.28
N LEU A 192 -8.55 -14.09 -0.98
CA LEU A 192 -7.51 -14.52 -1.92
C LEU A 192 -6.12 -14.14 -1.42
N LEU A 193 -5.94 -12.88 -1.01
CA LEU A 193 -4.66 -12.36 -0.53
C LEU A 193 -4.13 -13.16 0.67
N LEU A 194 -5.01 -13.53 1.61
CA LEU A 194 -4.67 -14.33 2.78
C LEU A 194 -4.21 -15.75 2.43
N VAL A 195 -4.72 -16.34 1.34
CA VAL A 195 -4.33 -17.71 0.93
C VAL A 195 -3.19 -17.75 -0.08
N THR A 196 -2.80 -16.60 -0.64
CA THR A 196 -1.69 -16.48 -1.61
C THR A 196 -0.44 -15.79 -1.06
N SER A 197 -0.49 -15.26 0.17
CA SER A 197 0.62 -14.52 0.78
C SER A 197 1.30 -15.33 1.87
N ASP A 198 2.60 -15.11 2.02
CA ASP A 198 3.34 -15.47 3.23
C ASP A 198 3.09 -14.39 4.28
N LEU A 199 2.48 -14.71 5.42
CA LEU A 199 2.11 -13.73 6.45
C LEU A 199 2.51 -14.21 7.84
N HIS A 200 2.85 -13.26 8.70
CA HIS A 200 2.95 -13.52 10.13
C HIS A 200 1.63 -13.26 10.82
N GLU A 201 1.29 -14.09 11.80
CA GLU A 201 0.21 -13.77 12.74
C GLU A 201 0.63 -12.55 13.58
N TRP A 202 -0.31 -11.64 13.83
CA TRP A 202 -0.07 -10.53 14.76
C TRP A 202 0.13 -11.07 16.19
N ARG A 203 1.26 -10.71 16.81
CA ARG A 203 1.62 -11.12 18.18
C ARG A 203 1.84 -9.96 19.13
N GLY A 204 1.43 -8.75 18.72
CA GLY A 204 1.68 -7.51 19.43
C GLY A 204 2.93 -6.77 18.93
N PHE A 205 3.27 -5.70 19.64
CA PHE A 205 4.42 -4.86 19.32
C PHE A 205 5.75 -5.58 19.53
N ASP A 206 6.67 -5.45 18.57
CA ASP A 206 8.01 -6.02 18.60
C ASP A 206 8.93 -5.25 17.63
N SER A 207 10.21 -5.60 17.59
CA SER A 207 11.13 -5.15 16.55
C SER A 207 10.71 -5.66 15.17
N PHE A 208 10.97 -4.86 14.14
CA PHE A 208 10.74 -5.25 12.75
C PHE A 208 11.44 -6.57 12.41
N LYS A 209 12.70 -6.72 12.85
CA LYS A 209 13.50 -7.95 12.74
C LYS A 209 12.83 -9.19 13.33
N SER A 210 12.16 -9.06 14.47
CA SER A 210 11.48 -10.20 15.10
C SER A 210 10.44 -10.81 14.17
N TYR A 211 9.71 -9.98 13.43
CA TYR A 211 8.78 -10.45 12.41
C TYR A 211 9.54 -11.01 11.19
N ILE A 212 10.40 -10.22 10.54
CA ILE A 212 11.00 -10.62 9.25
C ILE A 212 11.97 -11.81 9.32
N ASP A 213 12.61 -12.06 10.47
CA ASP A 213 13.55 -13.18 10.65
C ASP A 213 12.84 -14.47 11.12
N SER A 214 11.53 -14.40 11.40
CA SER A 214 10.74 -15.54 11.84
C SER A 214 10.17 -16.35 10.67
N GLU A 215 9.72 -17.57 10.95
CA GLU A 215 9.01 -18.36 9.92
C GLU A 215 7.58 -17.84 9.77
N PHE A 216 7.06 -17.84 8.53
CA PHE A 216 5.67 -17.46 8.28
C PHE A 216 4.69 -18.51 8.83
N GLU A 217 3.69 -18.05 9.57
CA GLU A 217 2.62 -18.90 10.07
C GLU A 217 1.58 -19.21 9.01
N VAL A 218 1.34 -18.25 8.10
CA VAL A 218 0.51 -18.43 6.91
C VAL A 218 1.44 -18.54 5.72
N THR A 219 1.32 -19.63 4.98
CA THR A 219 2.03 -19.84 3.72
C THR A 219 1.02 -20.06 2.59
N PRO A 220 1.32 -19.65 1.34
CA PRO A 220 0.42 -19.81 0.21
C PRO A 220 -0.09 -21.24 0.07
N SER A 221 -1.41 -21.41 0.10
CA SER A 221 -2.07 -22.72 -0.09
C SER A 221 -2.55 -22.94 -1.52
N VAL A 222 -2.62 -21.85 -2.30
CA VAL A 222 -2.95 -21.84 -3.72
C VAL A 222 -1.92 -21.01 -4.47
N THR A 223 -1.48 -21.53 -5.61
CA THR A 223 -0.68 -20.77 -6.58
C THR A 223 -1.59 -20.38 -7.73
N LEU A 224 -1.73 -19.08 -7.97
CA LEU A 224 -2.42 -18.59 -9.17
C LEU A 224 -1.64 -19.09 -10.39
N THR A 225 -2.23 -20.03 -11.13
CA THR A 225 -1.66 -20.48 -12.40
C THR A 225 -2.01 -19.43 -13.45
N PRO A 226 -1.05 -18.78 -14.10
CA PRO A 226 -1.35 -17.89 -15.21
C PRO A 226 -2.06 -18.70 -16.30
N THR A 227 -3.32 -18.40 -16.58
CA THR A 227 -3.98 -18.91 -17.78
C THR A 227 -3.36 -18.22 -18.98
N ASN A 228 -2.37 -18.87 -19.59
CA ASN A 228 -1.90 -18.51 -20.93
C ASN A 228 -3.05 -18.80 -21.90
N ASN A 229 -3.84 -17.79 -22.25
CA ASN A 229 -4.81 -17.90 -23.32
C ASN A 229 -4.12 -17.48 -24.63
N GLU A 230 -3.92 -18.46 -25.52
CA GLU A 230 -3.46 -18.28 -26.91
C GLU A 230 -4.48 -17.55 -27.80
#